data_AF-A0A534VW42-F1
#
_entry.id   AF-A0A534VW42-F1
#
_cell.length_a   1.000
_cell.length_b   1.000
_cell.length_c   1.000
_cell.angle_alpha   90.00
_cell.angle_beta   90.00
_cell.angle_gamma   90.00
#
_symmetry.space_group_name_H-M   'P 1'
#
loop_
_entity.id
_entity.type
_entity.pdbx_description
1 polymer ?
#
loop_
_entity_poly.entity_id
_entity_poly.type
_entity_poly.pdbx_seq_one_letter_code
_entity_poly.pdbx_strand_id
1 'polypeptide(L)'
;MAMLLALALGVLVAARAVSVPAVVLVAGCLGAVSAFDIPVRQSFIVEMVGAEDLPNAIALNSSIFNAARVVGPALAGSLVAAVGEAACFFLNAASYLAVLAALLSMRLERIRRSGEAPAHVLAGFLSGLDYVRREPALRNLLVLLGVVSGLGLQYAILIPVFAKEIFHAGATGYGLLVTAAGIGSVVSALHLAARRYSRAQHRRNLLVGLAMFSIGVLGLTASRRLGLALWFQALAGYGAIRYLATTNTLLQLLVDERYRGRVMGLHTVMFLGTASAGSLVVGALAQKFGASPAAAFAGSVSLACVCWLGTRLRRLAVRERRAAA
;
A
#
# COMPACT_ATOMS: atom_id res chain seq x y z
N MET A 1 1.82 -11.32 -20.27
CA MET A 1 1.42 -9.92 -20.56
C MET A 1 2.33 -8.92 -19.87
N ALA A 2 2.43 -8.89 -18.53
CA ALA A 2 3.29 -7.94 -17.81
C ALA A 2 4.77 -7.96 -18.25
N MET A 3 5.34 -9.14 -18.52
CA MET A 3 6.70 -9.31 -19.07
C MET A 3 6.92 -8.53 -20.39
N LEU A 4 5.94 -8.59 -21.31
CA LEU A 4 6.03 -7.91 -22.61
C LEU A 4 5.98 -6.39 -22.46
N LEU A 5 5.16 -5.90 -21.52
CA LEU A 5 5.09 -4.47 -21.21
C LEU A 5 6.42 -3.96 -20.62
N ALA A 6 7.05 -4.73 -19.72
CA ALA A 6 8.37 -4.41 -19.18
C ALA A 6 9.45 -4.40 -20.28
N LEU A 7 9.45 -5.38 -21.18
CA LEU A 7 10.35 -5.41 -22.34
C LEU A 7 10.14 -4.21 -23.26
N ALA A 8 8.89 -3.89 -23.60
CA ALA A 8 8.56 -2.77 -24.46
C ALA A 8 9.07 -1.45 -23.88
N LEU A 9 8.88 -1.24 -22.56
CA LEU A 9 9.41 -0.04 -21.91
C LEU A 9 10.94 -0.02 -21.91
N GLY A 10 11.60 -1.16 -21.63
CA GLY A 10 13.06 -1.28 -21.66
C GLY A 10 13.65 -0.94 -23.04
N VAL A 11 13.02 -1.40 -24.12
CA VAL A 11 13.41 -1.08 -25.50
C VAL A 11 13.21 0.41 -25.80
N LEU A 12 12.07 1.00 -25.41
CA LEU A 12 11.80 2.43 -25.63
C LEU A 12 12.79 3.33 -24.89
N VAL A 13 13.17 2.95 -23.66
CA VAL A 13 14.18 3.67 -22.87
C VAL A 13 15.56 3.51 -23.51
N ALA A 14 15.94 2.28 -23.91
CA ALA A 14 17.22 2.02 -24.57
C ALA A 14 17.37 2.80 -25.91
N ALA A 15 16.28 2.89 -26.68
CA ALA A 15 16.23 3.63 -27.93
C ALA A 15 16.12 5.16 -27.75
N ARG A 16 16.03 5.66 -26.50
CA ARG A 16 15.74 7.07 -26.16
C ARG A 16 14.48 7.62 -26.84
N ALA A 17 13.53 6.74 -27.15
CA ALA A 17 12.25 7.07 -27.78
C ALA A 17 11.09 7.12 -26.76
N VAL A 18 11.40 7.08 -25.47
CA VAL A 18 10.40 7.17 -24.40
C VAL A 18 9.71 8.53 -24.46
N SER A 19 8.38 8.50 -24.54
CA SER A 19 7.52 9.69 -24.53
C SER A 19 6.47 9.55 -23.44
N VAL A 20 5.98 10.68 -22.92
CA VAL A 20 4.93 10.69 -21.89
C VAL A 20 3.69 9.88 -22.34
N PRO A 21 3.19 10.00 -23.59
CA PRO A 21 2.09 9.17 -24.06
C PRO A 21 2.38 7.67 -24.04
N ALA A 22 3.60 7.26 -24.42
CA ALA A 22 4.00 5.86 -24.38
C ALA A 22 4.00 5.29 -22.96
N VAL A 23 4.51 6.07 -21.99
CA VAL A 23 4.49 5.69 -20.57
C VAL A 23 3.06 5.58 -20.04
N VAL A 24 2.18 6.54 -20.38
CA VAL A 24 0.76 6.50 -19.98
C VAL A 24 0.04 5.28 -20.57
N LEU A 25 0.27 4.97 -21.85
CA LEU A 25 -0.31 3.80 -22.51
C LEU A 25 0.14 2.50 -21.81
N VAL A 26 1.44 2.35 -21.56
CA VAL A 26 1.99 1.17 -20.90
C VAL A 26 1.51 1.05 -19.46
N ALA A 27 1.41 2.16 -18.73
CA ALA A 27 0.82 2.19 -17.39
C ALA A 27 -0.66 1.78 -17.40
N GLY A 28 -1.43 2.23 -18.40
CA GLY A 28 -2.82 1.82 -18.61
C GLY A 28 -2.94 0.30 -18.88
N CYS A 29 -2.12 -0.23 -19.79
CA CYS A 29 -2.06 -1.66 -20.05
C CYS A 29 -1.64 -2.47 -18.82
N LEU A 30 -0.67 -1.97 -18.05
CA LEU A 30 -0.22 -2.62 -16.81
C LEU A 30 -1.32 -2.60 -15.76
N GLY A 31 -2.08 -1.50 -15.66
CA GLY A 31 -3.26 -1.40 -14.79
C GLY A 31 -4.33 -2.43 -15.17
N ALA A 32 -4.62 -2.58 -16.47
CA ALA A 32 -5.53 -3.60 -16.97
C ALA A 32 -5.05 -5.02 -16.65
N VAL A 33 -3.77 -5.32 -16.87
CA VAL A 33 -3.17 -6.62 -16.50
C VAL A 33 -3.27 -6.86 -15.00
N SER A 34 -2.96 -5.85 -14.18
CA SER A 34 -2.99 -5.94 -12.71
C SER A 34 -4.40 -6.17 -12.16
N ALA A 35 -5.42 -5.64 -12.84
CA ALA A 35 -6.82 -5.85 -12.49
C ALA A 35 -7.23 -7.33 -12.56
N PHE A 36 -6.62 -8.11 -13.44
CA PHE A 36 -6.80 -9.56 -13.51
C PHE A 36 -5.78 -10.32 -12.65
N ASP A 37 -4.51 -9.92 -12.68
CA ASP A 37 -3.43 -10.66 -12.01
C ASP A 37 -3.61 -10.73 -10.49
N ILE A 38 -3.96 -9.62 -9.84
CA ILE A 38 -4.14 -9.58 -8.38
C ILE A 38 -5.22 -10.56 -7.91
N PRO A 39 -6.48 -10.52 -8.40
CA PRO A 39 -7.51 -11.45 -7.95
C PRO A 39 -7.23 -12.91 -8.35
N VAL A 40 -6.64 -13.16 -9.53
CA VAL A 40 -6.25 -14.51 -9.94
C VAL A 40 -5.19 -15.07 -8.99
N ARG A 41 -4.16 -14.28 -8.66
CA ARG A 41 -3.11 -14.69 -7.71
C ARG A 41 -3.67 -14.95 -6.31
N GLN A 42 -4.57 -14.10 -5.83
CA GLN A 42 -5.18 -14.26 -4.51
C GLN A 42 -6.01 -15.55 -4.41
N SER A 43 -6.78 -15.89 -5.44
CA SER A 43 -7.56 -17.15 -5.48
C SER A 43 -6.66 -18.37 -5.67
N PHE A 44 -5.65 -18.27 -6.52
CA PHE A 44 -4.72 -19.36 -6.81
C PHE A 44 -3.89 -19.78 -5.60
N ILE A 45 -3.48 -18.84 -4.74
CA ILE A 45 -2.79 -19.17 -3.49
C ILE A 45 -3.67 -20.05 -2.60
N VAL A 46 -4.96 -19.72 -2.46
CA VAL A 46 -5.91 -20.50 -1.64
C VAL A 46 -6.08 -21.91 -2.19
N GLU A 47 -6.20 -22.02 -3.51
CA GLU A 47 -6.34 -23.32 -4.20
C GLU A 47 -5.08 -24.18 -4.07
N MET A 48 -3.89 -23.56 -4.10
CA MET A 48 -2.60 -24.26 -4.05
C MET A 48 -2.29 -24.87 -2.67
N VAL A 49 -2.65 -24.21 -1.57
CA VAL A 49 -2.26 -24.65 -0.22
C VAL A 49 -3.37 -25.33 0.58
N GLY A 50 -4.64 -25.22 0.13
CA GLY A 50 -5.78 -25.72 0.88
C GLY A 50 -6.07 -24.93 2.16
N ALA A 51 -7.14 -25.29 2.88
CA ALA A 51 -7.62 -24.52 4.03
C ALA A 51 -6.68 -24.57 5.26
N GLU A 52 -5.95 -25.67 5.43
CA GLU A 52 -5.10 -25.92 6.60
C GLU A 52 -3.85 -25.03 6.59
N ASP A 53 -3.19 -24.89 5.44
CA ASP A 53 -1.96 -24.08 5.29
C ASP A 53 -2.23 -22.62 4.87
N LEU A 54 -3.49 -22.26 4.63
CA LEU A 54 -3.88 -20.91 4.19
C LEU A 54 -3.37 -19.79 5.12
N PRO A 55 -3.45 -19.88 6.45
CA PRO A 55 -2.90 -18.84 7.33
C PRO A 55 -1.40 -18.64 7.15
N ASN A 56 -0.66 -19.73 6.98
CA ASN A 56 0.79 -19.69 6.76
C ASN A 56 1.13 -19.10 5.38
N ALA A 57 0.39 -19.48 4.34
CA ALA A 57 0.53 -18.92 3.01
C ALA A 57 0.21 -17.42 2.96
N ILE A 58 -0.83 -16.97 3.67
CA ILE A 58 -1.15 -15.54 3.82
C ILE A 58 -0.02 -14.80 4.54
N ALA A 59 0.52 -15.38 5.62
CA ALA A 59 1.63 -14.79 6.36
C ALA A 59 2.89 -14.69 5.48
N LEU A 60 3.21 -15.72 4.70
CA LEU A 60 4.33 -15.73 3.78
C LEU A 60 4.15 -14.71 2.65
N ASN A 61 2.98 -14.66 2.01
CA ASN A 61 2.67 -13.68 0.96
C ASN A 61 2.75 -12.25 1.52
N SER A 62 2.24 -12.02 2.73
CA SER A 62 2.36 -10.72 3.40
C SER A 62 3.82 -10.38 3.68
N SER A 63 4.64 -11.35 4.08
CA SER A 63 6.08 -11.16 4.33
C SER A 63 6.82 -10.81 3.04
N ILE A 64 6.53 -11.50 1.94
CA ILE A 64 7.10 -11.21 0.61
C ILE A 64 6.72 -9.80 0.16
N PHE A 65 5.45 -9.41 0.26
CA PHE A 65 5.01 -8.05 -0.13
C PHE A 65 5.66 -6.96 0.71
N ASN A 66 5.76 -7.15 2.03
CA ASN A 66 6.43 -6.19 2.91
C ASN A 66 7.93 -6.13 2.64
N ALA A 67 8.58 -7.27 2.43
CA ALA A 67 10.00 -7.34 2.06
C ALA A 67 10.26 -6.67 0.71
N ALA A 68 9.44 -6.93 -0.32
CA ALA A 68 9.55 -6.28 -1.62
C ALA A 68 9.34 -4.76 -1.52
N ARG A 69 8.38 -4.32 -0.72
CA ARG A 69 8.12 -2.88 -0.50
C ARG A 69 9.27 -2.17 0.22
N VAL A 70 10.01 -2.90 1.05
CA VAL A 70 11.19 -2.42 1.78
C VAL A 70 12.43 -2.43 0.89
N VAL A 71 12.74 -3.59 0.35
CA VAL A 71 14.05 -3.90 -0.26
C VAL A 71 14.04 -3.45 -1.71
N GLY A 72 12.88 -3.55 -2.38
CA GLY A 72 12.69 -3.21 -3.77
C GLY A 72 13.18 -1.80 -4.11
N PRO A 73 12.75 -0.74 -3.40
CA PRO A 73 13.23 0.61 -3.73
C PRO A 73 14.71 0.85 -3.45
N ALA A 74 15.28 0.22 -2.41
CA ALA A 74 16.70 0.35 -2.10
C ALA A 74 17.58 -0.31 -3.17
N LEU A 75 17.19 -1.51 -3.61
CA LEU A 75 17.83 -2.19 -4.73
C LEU A 75 17.59 -1.45 -6.05
N ALA A 76 16.37 -1.00 -6.32
CA ALA A 76 16.03 -0.30 -7.55
C ALA A 76 16.81 1.02 -7.68
N GLY A 77 16.89 1.82 -6.61
CA GLY A 77 17.64 3.08 -6.63
C GLY A 77 19.13 2.88 -6.92
N SER A 78 19.75 1.87 -6.30
CA SER A 78 21.17 1.54 -6.54
C SER A 78 21.40 0.92 -7.92
N LEU A 79 20.52 0.04 -8.40
CA LEU A 79 20.58 -0.51 -9.76
C LEU A 79 20.44 0.55 -10.83
N VAL A 80 19.46 1.45 -10.71
CA VAL A 80 19.27 2.54 -11.68
C VAL A 80 20.51 3.44 -11.73
N ALA A 81 21.12 3.73 -10.57
CA ALA A 81 22.35 4.51 -10.52
C ALA A 81 23.55 3.81 -11.16
N ALA A 82 23.65 2.48 -11.03
CA ALA A 82 24.80 1.71 -11.52
C ALA A 82 24.71 1.33 -13.00
N VAL A 83 23.53 0.89 -13.46
CA VAL A 83 23.36 0.31 -14.81
C VAL A 83 22.30 1.02 -15.66
N GLY A 84 21.65 2.06 -15.13
CA GLY A 84 20.63 2.84 -15.82
C GLY A 84 19.24 2.21 -15.86
N GLU A 85 18.25 2.99 -16.29
CA GLU A 85 16.83 2.63 -16.27
C GLU A 85 16.49 1.46 -17.23
N ALA A 86 17.08 1.43 -18.43
CA ALA A 86 16.81 0.39 -19.42
C ALA A 86 17.17 -1.02 -18.91
N ALA A 87 18.34 -1.15 -18.27
CA ALA A 87 18.78 -2.41 -17.67
C ALA A 87 17.82 -2.88 -16.57
N CYS A 88 17.28 -1.97 -15.75
CA CYS A 88 16.28 -2.29 -14.75
C CYS A 88 14.99 -2.85 -15.37
N PHE A 89 14.52 -2.31 -16.50
CA PHE A 89 13.35 -2.85 -17.19
C PHE A 89 13.60 -4.24 -17.79
N PHE A 90 14.79 -4.49 -18.35
CA PHE A 90 15.16 -5.83 -18.82
C PHE A 90 15.28 -6.85 -17.70
N LEU A 91 15.88 -6.47 -16.56
CA LEU A 91 15.93 -7.33 -15.37
C LEU A 91 14.53 -7.62 -14.83
N ASN A 92 13.64 -6.62 -14.82
CA ASN A 92 12.24 -6.81 -14.45
C ASN A 92 11.55 -7.82 -15.39
N ALA A 93 11.74 -7.69 -16.70
CA ALA A 93 11.24 -8.67 -17.67
C ALA A 93 11.79 -10.08 -17.43
N ALA A 94 13.10 -10.21 -17.19
CA ALA A 94 13.73 -11.49 -16.91
C ALA A 94 13.19 -12.15 -15.64
N SER A 95 12.83 -11.37 -14.61
CA SER A 95 12.25 -11.91 -13.37
C SER A 95 10.92 -12.65 -13.60
N TYR A 96 10.14 -12.26 -14.61
CA TYR A 96 8.92 -12.97 -14.98
C TYR A 96 9.18 -14.36 -15.55
N LEU A 97 10.37 -14.61 -16.15
CA LEU A 97 10.73 -15.94 -16.65
C LEU A 97 10.83 -16.96 -15.52
N ALA A 98 11.36 -16.57 -14.36
CA ALA A 98 11.43 -17.44 -13.18
C ALA A 98 10.02 -17.83 -12.69
N VAL A 99 9.09 -16.86 -12.66
CA VAL A 99 7.69 -17.12 -12.28
C VAL A 99 7.00 -18.02 -13.31
N LEU A 100 7.20 -17.78 -14.60
CA LEU A 100 6.64 -18.61 -15.67
C LEU A 100 7.17 -20.03 -15.62
N ALA A 101 8.48 -20.21 -15.40
CA ALA A 101 9.10 -21.53 -15.24
C ALA A 101 8.53 -22.28 -14.02
N ALA A 102 8.35 -21.60 -12.89
CA ALA A 102 7.72 -22.18 -11.71
C ALA A 102 6.26 -22.59 -11.98
N LEU A 103 5.46 -21.73 -12.64
CA LEU A 103 4.08 -22.06 -12.97
C LEU A 103 3.97 -23.23 -13.96
N LEU A 104 4.86 -23.31 -14.94
CA LEU A 104 4.90 -24.41 -15.91
C LEU A 104 5.38 -25.74 -15.30
N SER A 105 6.18 -25.69 -14.23
CA SER A 105 6.64 -26.88 -13.52
C SER A 105 5.64 -27.37 -12.47
N MET A 106 4.68 -26.54 -12.05
CA MET A 106 3.62 -26.95 -11.13
C MET A 106 2.66 -27.93 -11.80
N ARG A 107 2.49 -29.10 -11.18
CA ARG A 107 1.40 -30.03 -11.51
C ARG A 107 0.26 -29.80 -10.52
N LEU A 108 -0.72 -29.00 -10.93
CA LEU A 108 -1.95 -28.87 -10.14
C LEU A 108 -2.85 -30.07 -10.44
N GLU A 109 -3.10 -30.90 -9.43
CA GLU A 109 -4.25 -31.78 -9.46
C GLU A 109 -5.51 -30.94 -9.56
N ARG A 110 -6.41 -31.32 -10.48
CA ARG A 110 -7.64 -30.59 -10.74
C ARG A 110 -8.53 -30.68 -9.50
N ILE A 111 -8.41 -29.73 -8.58
CA ILE A 111 -9.27 -29.65 -7.41
C ILE A 111 -10.70 -29.53 -7.93
N ARG A 112 -11.51 -30.57 -7.70
CA ARG A 112 -12.94 -30.55 -7.97
C ARG A 112 -13.50 -29.34 -7.23
N ARG A 113 -14.10 -28.40 -7.97
CA ARG A 113 -14.89 -27.30 -7.39
C ARG A 113 -15.94 -27.91 -6.47
N SER A 114 -15.66 -27.99 -5.17
CA SER A 114 -16.64 -28.31 -4.15
C SER A 114 -17.33 -27.00 -3.77
N GLY A 115 -18.55 -26.82 -4.26
CA GLY A 115 -19.43 -25.73 -3.81
C GLY A 115 -20.01 -24.93 -4.96
N GLU A 116 -21.33 -24.81 -4.95
CA GLU A 116 -22.18 -24.02 -5.83
C GLU A 116 -21.60 -22.63 -6.13
N ALA A 117 -21.89 -22.10 -7.32
CA ALA A 117 -21.55 -20.73 -7.68
C ALA A 117 -22.03 -19.80 -6.56
N PRO A 118 -21.15 -18.99 -5.94
CA PRO A 118 -21.57 -18.11 -4.86
C PRO A 118 -22.68 -17.19 -5.37
N ALA A 119 -23.82 -17.22 -4.68
CA ALA A 119 -24.96 -16.34 -4.94
C ALA A 119 -24.49 -14.90 -5.18
N HIS A 120 -25.07 -14.26 -6.21
CA HIS A 120 -24.76 -12.94 -6.76
C HIS A 120 -23.64 -12.17 -6.02
N VAL A 121 -22.46 -12.03 -6.65
CA VAL A 121 -21.29 -11.29 -6.11
C VAL A 121 -21.69 -9.89 -5.60
N LEU A 122 -22.60 -9.22 -6.31
CA LEU A 122 -23.20 -7.95 -5.90
C LEU A 122 -24.02 -8.05 -4.60
N ALA A 123 -24.85 -9.08 -4.43
CA ALA A 123 -25.59 -9.32 -3.19
C ALA A 123 -24.64 -9.64 -2.02
N GLY A 124 -23.58 -10.43 -2.28
CA GLY A 124 -22.51 -10.68 -1.31
C GLY A 124 -21.79 -9.41 -0.88
N PHE A 125 -21.45 -8.53 -1.82
CA PHE A 125 -20.84 -7.23 -1.54
C PHE A 125 -21.77 -6.29 -0.77
N LEU A 126 -23.04 -6.18 -1.17
CA LEU A 126 -24.05 -5.36 -0.50
C LEU A 126 -24.30 -5.84 0.93
N SER A 127 -24.32 -7.16 1.18
CA SER A 127 -24.45 -7.71 2.53
C SER A 127 -23.25 -7.37 3.42
N GLY A 128 -22.03 -7.37 2.86
CA GLY A 128 -20.83 -6.92 3.56
C GLY A 128 -20.89 -5.43 3.89
N LEU A 129 -21.42 -4.62 2.96
CA LEU A 129 -21.60 -3.19 3.18
C LEU A 129 -22.64 -2.91 4.27
N ASP A 130 -23.76 -3.64 4.29
CA ASP A 130 -24.77 -3.50 5.35
C ASP A 130 -24.21 -3.91 6.72
N TYR A 131 -23.47 -5.01 6.79
CA TYR A 131 -22.77 -5.44 8.01
C TYR A 131 -21.80 -4.36 8.52
N VAL A 132 -20.94 -3.83 7.65
CA VAL A 132 -20.00 -2.75 8.02
C VAL A 132 -20.75 -1.50 8.46
N ARG A 133 -21.89 -1.16 7.85
CA ARG A 133 -22.68 0.02 8.24
C ARG A 133 -23.22 -0.09 9.66
N ARG A 134 -23.59 -1.31 10.09
CA ARG A 134 -24.09 -1.61 11.43
C ARG A 134 -22.96 -1.63 12.48
N GLU A 135 -21.75 -2.01 12.10
CA GLU A 135 -20.58 -2.07 12.98
C GLU A 135 -19.73 -0.79 12.94
N PRO A 136 -19.87 0.13 13.92
CA PRO A 136 -19.23 1.45 13.84
C PRO A 136 -17.71 1.39 13.85
N ALA A 137 -17.12 0.37 14.49
CA ALA A 137 -15.68 0.19 14.55
C ALA A 137 -15.10 -0.18 13.17
N LEU A 138 -15.72 -1.16 12.48
CA LEU A 138 -15.32 -1.59 11.14
C LEU A 138 -15.51 -0.46 10.12
N ARG A 139 -16.66 0.24 10.18
CA ARG A 139 -16.92 1.40 9.31
C ARG A 139 -15.85 2.47 9.43
N ASN A 140 -15.49 2.85 10.66
CA ASN A 140 -14.51 3.90 10.88
C ASN A 140 -13.12 3.50 10.38
N LEU A 141 -12.73 2.22 10.54
CA LEU A 141 -11.47 1.70 10.00
C LEU A 141 -11.43 1.73 8.47
N LEU A 142 -12.52 1.32 7.80
CA LEU A 142 -12.60 1.32 6.33
C LEU A 142 -12.63 2.74 5.75
N VAL A 143 -13.36 3.68 6.37
CA VAL A 143 -13.38 5.09 5.95
C VAL A 143 -11.99 5.71 6.13
N LEU A 144 -11.35 5.46 7.27
CA LEU A 144 -9.99 5.94 7.54
C LEU A 144 -9.00 5.38 6.51
N LEU A 145 -9.10 4.09 6.21
CA LEU A 145 -8.29 3.45 5.17
C LEU A 145 -8.52 4.09 3.80
N GLY A 146 -9.77 4.31 3.41
CA GLY A 146 -10.13 4.93 2.14
C GLY A 146 -9.55 6.35 2.00
N VAL A 147 -9.70 7.19 3.02
CA VAL A 147 -9.20 8.58 3.01
C VAL A 147 -7.68 8.63 3.04
N VAL A 148 -7.03 7.87 3.93
CA VAL A 148 -5.57 7.88 4.06
C VAL A 148 -4.90 7.24 2.86
N SER A 149 -5.43 6.15 2.31
CA SER A 149 -4.85 5.49 1.13
C SER A 149 -5.10 6.28 -0.15
N GLY A 150 -6.27 6.94 -0.23
CA GLY A 150 -6.63 7.78 -1.36
C GLY A 150 -5.87 9.10 -1.37
N LEU A 151 -5.82 9.85 -0.26
CA LEU A 151 -5.25 11.20 -0.27
C LEU A 151 -3.90 11.29 0.43
N GLY A 152 -3.71 10.55 1.53
CA GLY A 152 -2.50 10.61 2.35
C GLY A 152 -1.31 9.92 1.70
N LEU A 153 -1.43 8.63 1.40
CA LEU A 153 -0.33 7.80 0.86
C LEU A 153 0.09 8.20 -0.56
N GLN A 154 -0.77 8.92 -1.29
CA GLN A 154 -0.49 9.34 -2.67
C GLN A 154 0.55 10.45 -2.80
N TYR A 155 1.05 11.03 -1.69
CA TYR A 155 2.22 11.91 -1.74
C TYR A 155 3.46 11.21 -2.34
N ALA A 156 3.53 9.88 -2.27
CA ALA A 156 4.65 9.08 -2.76
C ALA A 156 4.92 9.30 -4.26
N ILE A 157 3.89 9.63 -5.05
CA ILE A 157 4.02 9.93 -6.49
C ILE A 157 4.84 11.20 -6.74
N LEU A 158 4.94 12.08 -5.73
CA LEU A 158 5.64 13.37 -5.81
C LEU A 158 7.11 13.26 -5.39
N ILE A 159 7.55 12.14 -4.80
CA ILE A 159 8.93 11.96 -4.34
C ILE A 159 9.98 12.17 -5.46
N PRO A 160 9.77 11.72 -6.71
CA PRO A 160 10.68 12.04 -7.81
C PRO A 160 10.81 13.55 -8.05
N VAL A 161 9.71 14.29 -7.94
CA VAL A 161 9.67 15.75 -8.10
C VAL A 161 10.44 16.42 -6.96
N PHE A 162 10.25 15.97 -5.71
CA PHE A 162 11.05 16.44 -4.57
C PHE A 162 12.55 16.21 -4.80
N ALA A 163 12.94 15.03 -5.26
CA ALA A 163 14.34 14.70 -5.49
C ALA A 163 14.98 15.56 -6.60
N LYS A 164 14.25 15.79 -7.70
CA LYS A 164 14.75 16.52 -8.88
C LYS A 164 14.67 18.04 -8.73
N GLU A 165 13.51 18.56 -8.33
CA GLU A 165 13.21 19.99 -8.36
C GLU A 165 13.46 20.71 -7.04
N ILE A 166 13.32 20.03 -5.89
CA ILE A 166 13.46 20.67 -4.57
C ILE A 166 14.86 20.44 -3.99
N PHE A 167 15.36 19.21 -4.05
CA PHE A 167 16.68 18.86 -3.48
C PHE A 167 17.82 18.83 -4.50
N HIS A 168 17.52 18.98 -5.79
CA HIS A 168 18.50 18.95 -6.89
C HIS A 168 19.43 17.72 -6.87
N ALA A 169 18.93 16.58 -6.37
CA ALA A 169 19.69 15.36 -6.16
C ALA A 169 19.38 14.26 -7.20
N GLY A 170 18.43 14.52 -8.12
CA GLY A 170 18.12 13.64 -9.26
C GLY A 170 17.72 12.22 -8.85
N ALA A 171 18.16 11.23 -9.64
CA ALA A 171 17.85 9.82 -9.41
C ALA A 171 18.44 9.29 -8.09
N THR A 172 19.65 9.74 -7.71
CA THR A 172 20.29 9.37 -6.44
C THR A 172 19.47 9.87 -5.25
N GLY A 173 19.00 11.12 -5.28
CA GLY A 173 18.13 11.67 -4.24
C GLY A 173 16.80 10.92 -4.12
N TYR A 174 16.21 10.55 -5.25
CA TYR A 174 15.00 9.73 -5.28
C TYR A 174 15.25 8.38 -4.62
N GLY A 175 16.31 7.66 -5.03
CA GLY A 175 16.69 6.38 -4.44
C GLY A 175 16.90 6.47 -2.93
N LEU A 176 17.60 7.50 -2.45
CA LEU A 176 17.80 7.73 -1.01
C LEU A 176 16.50 7.98 -0.26
N LEU A 177 15.60 8.82 -0.79
CA LEU A 177 14.31 9.12 -0.15
C LEU A 177 13.42 7.88 -0.05
N VAL A 178 13.33 7.07 -1.11
CA VAL A 178 12.53 5.84 -1.06
C VAL A 178 13.19 4.79 -0.17
N THR A 179 14.53 4.69 -0.18
CA THR A 179 15.27 3.81 0.75
C THR A 179 15.02 4.19 2.20
N ALA A 180 15.07 5.49 2.54
CA ALA A 180 14.81 5.96 3.89
C ALA A 180 13.39 5.57 4.36
N ALA A 181 12.38 5.77 3.52
CA ALA A 181 11.01 5.31 3.79
C ALA A 181 10.93 3.77 3.92
N GLY A 182 11.68 3.03 3.12
CA GLY A 182 11.81 1.57 3.21
C GLY A 182 12.41 1.13 4.56
N ILE A 183 13.50 1.75 5.02
CA ILE A 183 14.12 1.46 6.32
C ILE A 183 13.11 1.69 7.45
N GLY A 184 12.42 2.84 7.45
CA GLY A 184 11.37 3.13 8.44
C GLY A 184 10.27 2.06 8.44
N SER A 185 9.87 1.60 7.25
CA SER A 185 8.90 0.54 7.05
C SER A 185 9.33 -0.79 7.69
N VAL A 186 10.61 -1.19 7.54
CA VAL A 186 11.17 -2.41 8.18
C VAL A 186 11.12 -2.31 9.68
N VAL A 187 11.66 -1.22 10.23
CA VAL A 187 11.77 -1.06 11.67
C VAL A 187 10.38 -1.08 12.30
N SER A 188 9.38 -0.53 11.61
CA SER A 188 7.97 -0.61 12.00
C SER A 188 7.42 -2.03 11.99
N ALA A 189 7.65 -2.78 10.92
CA ALA A 189 7.20 -4.16 10.78
C ALA A 189 7.83 -5.08 11.86
N LEU A 190 9.16 -4.99 12.06
CA LEU A 190 9.87 -5.74 13.09
C LEU A 190 9.37 -5.39 14.49
N HIS A 191 9.17 -4.11 14.79
CA HIS A 191 8.62 -3.69 16.08
C HIS A 191 7.21 -4.23 16.30
N LEU A 192 6.36 -4.24 15.27
CA LEU A 192 5.01 -4.79 15.38
C LEU A 192 5.01 -6.31 15.54
N ALA A 193 5.93 -7.02 14.87
CA ALA A 193 6.07 -8.47 14.97
C ALA A 193 6.65 -8.93 16.33
N ALA A 194 7.54 -8.12 16.92
CA ALA A 194 8.21 -8.47 18.17
C ALA A 194 7.31 -8.45 19.42
N ARG A 195 6.06 -7.97 19.32
CA ARG A 195 5.19 -7.79 20.49
C ARG A 195 3.78 -8.28 20.21
N ARG A 196 3.19 -8.97 21.19
CA ARG A 196 1.75 -9.23 21.23
C ARG A 196 1.04 -7.99 21.76
N TYR A 197 0.08 -7.47 21.01
CA TYR A 197 -0.67 -6.27 21.39
C TYR A 197 -2.12 -6.62 21.74
N SER A 198 -2.64 -6.03 22.81
CA SER A 198 -4.07 -6.07 23.12
C SER A 198 -4.87 -5.21 22.13
N ARG A 199 -6.20 -5.37 22.08
CA ARG A 199 -7.08 -4.55 21.22
C ARG A 199 -6.93 -3.05 21.49
N ALA A 200 -6.79 -2.65 22.76
CA ALA A 200 -6.58 -1.25 23.13
C ALA A 200 -5.21 -0.71 22.66
N GLN A 201 -4.17 -1.55 22.72
CA GLN A 201 -2.83 -1.19 22.24
C GLN A 201 -2.80 -1.08 20.72
N HIS A 202 -3.52 -1.92 19.97
CA HIS A 202 -3.69 -1.76 18.53
C HIS A 202 -4.33 -0.40 18.18
N ARG A 203 -5.40 0.01 18.88
CA ARG A 203 -6.00 1.34 18.66
C ARG A 203 -5.01 2.48 18.89
N ARG A 204 -4.17 2.39 19.93
CA ARG A 204 -3.10 3.37 20.18
C ARG A 204 -2.04 3.34 19.09
N ASN A 205 -1.61 2.16 18.67
CA ASN A 205 -0.60 1.98 17.61
C ASN A 205 -1.08 2.56 16.28
N LEU A 206 -2.37 2.45 15.97
CA LEU A 206 -2.97 3.02 14.77
C LEU A 206 -2.91 4.55 14.80
N LEU A 207 -3.27 5.20 15.92
CA LEU A 207 -3.15 6.65 16.09
C LEU A 207 -1.70 7.12 15.99
N VAL A 208 -0.79 6.43 16.69
CA VAL A 208 0.65 6.77 16.69
C VAL A 208 1.23 6.61 15.29
N GLY A 209 0.90 5.52 14.59
CA GLY A 209 1.33 5.29 13.22
C GLY A 209 0.88 6.40 12.27
N LEU A 210 -0.39 6.77 12.32
CA LEU A 210 -0.93 7.82 11.47
C LEU A 210 -0.38 9.21 11.82
N ALA A 211 -0.13 9.50 13.10
CA ALA A 211 0.52 10.74 13.52
C ALA A 211 1.97 10.82 13.03
N MET A 212 2.75 9.76 13.21
CA MET A 212 4.13 9.68 12.71
C MET A 212 4.19 9.81 11.19
N PHE A 213 3.25 9.17 10.48
CA PHE A 213 3.11 9.31 9.04
C PHE A 213 2.88 10.78 8.64
N SER A 214 1.89 11.43 9.26
CA SER A 214 1.52 12.81 8.95
C SER A 214 2.65 13.79 9.25
N ILE A 215 3.33 13.64 10.40
CA ILE A 215 4.50 14.44 10.77
C ILE A 215 5.66 14.20 9.79
N GLY A 216 5.88 12.95 9.36
CA GLY A 216 6.89 12.62 8.36
C GLY A 216 6.64 13.30 7.02
N VAL A 217 5.40 13.28 6.52
CA VAL A 217 5.04 13.93 5.25
C VAL A 217 5.12 15.46 5.37
N LEU A 218 4.57 16.05 6.43
CA LEU A 218 4.64 17.51 6.64
C LEU A 218 6.08 17.99 6.87
N GLY A 219 6.87 17.23 7.61
CA GLY A 219 8.29 17.49 7.83
C GLY A 219 9.09 17.44 6.53
N LEU A 220 8.81 16.48 5.65
CA LEU A 220 9.38 16.44 4.30
C LEU A 220 9.09 17.75 3.54
N THR A 221 7.86 18.24 3.58
CA THR A 221 7.47 19.47 2.85
C THR A 221 8.15 20.73 3.37
N ALA A 222 8.48 20.75 4.67
CA ALA A 222 9.23 21.84 5.31
C ALA A 222 10.76 21.70 5.16
N SER A 223 11.25 20.54 4.70
CA SER A 223 12.68 20.26 4.61
C SER A 223 13.33 20.97 3.43
N ARG A 224 14.42 21.71 3.68
CA ARG A 224 15.29 22.27 2.63
C ARG A 224 16.61 21.52 2.46
N ARG A 225 16.94 20.62 3.40
CA ARG A 225 18.16 19.82 3.40
C ARG A 225 17.81 18.35 3.17
N LEU A 226 18.52 17.69 2.26
CA LEU A 226 18.28 16.28 1.95
C LEU A 226 18.37 15.39 3.19
N GLY A 227 19.37 15.57 4.06
CA GLY A 227 19.50 14.76 5.28
C GLY A 227 18.29 14.83 6.22
N LEU A 228 17.68 16.01 6.37
CA LEU A 228 16.46 16.19 7.18
C LEU A 228 15.25 15.55 6.50
N ALA A 229 15.17 15.65 5.17
CA ALA A 229 14.14 15.00 4.35
C ALA A 229 14.22 13.47 4.43
N LEU A 230 15.42 12.88 4.49
CA LEU A 230 15.62 11.44 4.67
C LEU A 230 15.07 10.98 6.03
N TRP A 231 15.37 11.72 7.10
CA TRP A 231 14.84 11.39 8.43
C TRP A 231 13.30 11.43 8.46
N PHE A 232 12.71 12.47 7.86
CA PHE A 232 11.26 12.57 7.75
C PHE A 232 10.63 11.51 6.84
N GLN A 233 11.32 11.08 5.78
CA GLN A 233 10.88 9.95 4.97
C GLN A 233 10.92 8.62 5.74
N ALA A 234 11.97 8.38 6.53
CA ALA A 234 12.01 7.22 7.42
C ALA A 234 10.85 7.25 8.43
N LEU A 235 10.57 8.42 9.01
CA LEU A 235 9.43 8.60 9.91
C LEU A 235 8.08 8.34 9.21
N ALA A 236 7.92 8.83 7.97
CA ALA A 236 6.73 8.61 7.16
C ALA A 236 6.53 7.12 6.87
N GLY A 237 7.56 6.43 6.37
CA GLY A 237 7.51 4.99 6.08
C GLY A 237 7.19 4.16 7.33
N TYR A 238 7.81 4.50 8.46
CA TYR A 238 7.52 3.85 9.74
C TYR A 238 6.04 4.00 10.14
N GLY A 239 5.51 5.22 10.08
CA GLY A 239 4.13 5.52 10.40
C GLY A 239 3.14 4.82 9.46
N ALA A 240 3.43 4.82 8.15
CA ALA A 240 2.60 4.21 7.12
C ALA A 240 2.42 2.70 7.34
N ILE A 241 3.51 1.95 7.53
CA ILE A 241 3.41 0.51 7.79
C ILE A 241 2.73 0.23 9.12
N ARG A 242 3.04 1.01 10.17
CA ARG A 242 2.41 0.83 11.47
C ARG A 242 0.89 0.99 11.35
N TYR A 243 0.45 2.02 10.63
CA TYR A 243 -0.94 2.30 10.36
C TYR A 243 -1.62 1.19 9.55
N LEU A 244 -1.05 0.81 8.40
CA LEU A 244 -1.63 -0.17 7.49
C LEU A 244 -1.73 -1.56 8.13
N ALA A 245 -0.64 -2.03 8.74
CA ALA A 245 -0.61 -3.33 9.39
C ALA A 245 -1.61 -3.40 10.56
N THR A 246 -1.64 -2.36 11.40
CA THR A 246 -2.58 -2.31 12.53
C THR A 246 -4.03 -2.24 12.06
N THR A 247 -4.33 -1.51 10.99
CA THR A 247 -5.68 -1.42 10.41
C THR A 247 -6.13 -2.77 9.85
N ASN A 248 -5.27 -3.46 9.11
CA ASN A 248 -5.55 -4.80 8.59
C ASN A 248 -5.81 -5.79 9.74
N THR A 249 -4.95 -5.81 10.76
CA THR A 249 -5.14 -6.69 11.94
C THR A 249 -6.43 -6.38 12.68
N LEU A 250 -6.76 -5.10 12.91
CA LEU A 250 -8.00 -4.73 13.59
C LEU A 250 -9.25 -5.12 12.81
N LEU A 251 -9.25 -4.97 11.48
CA LEU A 251 -10.37 -5.42 10.65
C LEU A 251 -10.56 -6.93 10.76
N GLN A 252 -9.49 -7.71 10.72
CA GLN A 252 -9.54 -9.17 10.85
C GLN A 252 -9.97 -9.65 12.24
N LEU A 253 -9.64 -8.91 13.31
CA LEU A 253 -9.99 -9.24 14.70
C LEU A 253 -11.41 -8.83 15.10
N LEU A 254 -12.01 -7.89 14.38
CA LEU A 254 -13.34 -7.34 14.67
C LEU A 254 -14.44 -7.94 13.80
N VAL A 255 -14.08 -8.49 12.63
CA VAL A 255 -15.05 -9.08 11.71
C VAL A 255 -15.43 -10.49 12.15
N ASP A 256 -16.73 -10.80 12.09
CA ASP A 256 -17.21 -12.16 12.25
C ASP A 256 -16.73 -13.05 11.10
N GLU A 257 -16.43 -14.31 11.39
CA GLU A 257 -15.85 -15.26 10.44
C GLU A 257 -16.67 -15.37 9.14
N ARG A 258 -18.00 -15.36 9.25
CA ARG A 258 -18.94 -15.44 8.12
C ARG A 258 -18.87 -14.24 7.16
N TYR A 259 -18.41 -13.08 7.63
CA TYR A 259 -18.31 -11.85 6.84
C TYR A 259 -16.88 -11.47 6.47
N ARG A 260 -15.87 -12.22 6.95
CA ARG A 260 -14.45 -11.90 6.77
C ARG A 260 -14.07 -11.64 5.32
N GLY A 261 -14.42 -12.54 4.40
CA GLY A 261 -14.11 -12.37 2.97
C GLY A 261 -14.76 -11.11 2.34
N ARG A 262 -15.99 -10.77 2.76
CA ARG A 262 -16.73 -9.61 2.26
C ARG A 262 -16.12 -8.30 2.76
N VAL A 263 -15.76 -8.24 4.04
CA VAL A 263 -15.10 -7.07 4.65
C VAL A 263 -13.69 -6.88 4.10
N MET A 264 -12.94 -7.96 3.87
CA MET A 264 -11.63 -7.88 3.22
C MET A 264 -11.72 -7.46 1.75
N GLY A 265 -12.81 -7.82 1.05
CA GLY A 265 -13.11 -7.27 -0.27
C GLY A 265 -13.33 -5.75 -0.23
N LEU A 266 -14.10 -5.25 0.74
CA LEU A 266 -14.27 -3.81 0.97
C LEU A 266 -12.96 -3.12 1.32
N HIS A 267 -12.10 -3.75 2.14
CA HIS A 267 -10.76 -3.26 2.43
C HIS A 267 -9.95 -3.06 1.15
N THR A 268 -9.95 -4.04 0.24
CA THR A 268 -9.24 -3.94 -1.04
C THR A 268 -9.80 -2.82 -1.92
N VAL A 269 -11.12 -2.69 -2.03
CA VAL A 269 -11.75 -1.58 -2.77
C VAL A 269 -11.37 -0.22 -2.17
N MET A 270 -11.39 -0.10 -0.84
CA MET A 270 -11.00 1.13 -0.14
C MET A 270 -9.51 1.43 -0.24
N PHE A 271 -8.65 0.42 -0.36
CA PHE A 271 -7.20 0.62 -0.45
C PHE A 271 -6.76 0.93 -1.88
N LEU A 272 -7.15 0.10 -2.85
CA LEU A 272 -6.72 0.21 -4.25
C LEU A 272 -7.59 1.18 -5.06
N GLY A 273 -8.91 1.17 -4.82
CA GLY A 273 -9.86 1.98 -5.56
C GLY A 273 -9.71 3.47 -5.28
N THR A 274 -9.60 3.85 -4.00
CA THR A 274 -9.41 5.27 -3.64
C THR A 274 -8.01 5.77 -3.98
N ALA A 275 -6.99 4.91 -3.96
CA ALA A 275 -5.62 5.28 -4.36
C ALA A 275 -5.58 5.84 -5.78
N SER A 276 -6.29 5.20 -6.73
CA SER A 276 -6.36 5.67 -8.11
C SER A 276 -7.01 7.06 -8.21
N ALA A 277 -8.19 7.24 -7.61
CA ALA A 277 -8.88 8.52 -7.60
C ALA A 277 -8.06 9.63 -6.92
N GLY A 278 -7.44 9.32 -5.80
CA GLY A 278 -6.67 10.32 -5.06
C GLY A 278 -5.30 10.62 -5.67
N SER A 279 -4.71 9.72 -6.45
CA SER A 279 -3.52 10.04 -7.26
C SER A 279 -3.81 11.12 -8.29
N LEU A 280 -5.01 11.12 -8.89
CA LEU A 280 -5.47 12.19 -9.79
C LEU A 280 -5.65 13.52 -9.03
N VAL A 281 -6.24 13.49 -7.84
CA VAL A 281 -6.41 14.68 -6.99
C VAL A 281 -5.06 15.28 -6.57
N VAL A 282 -4.16 14.45 -6.05
CA VAL A 282 -2.82 14.90 -5.62
C VAL A 282 -1.99 15.35 -6.81
N GLY A 283 -2.09 14.67 -7.96
CA GLY A 283 -1.44 15.09 -9.20
C GLY A 283 -1.96 16.44 -9.72
N ALA A 284 -3.27 16.66 -9.73
CA ALA A 284 -3.87 17.94 -10.13
C ALA A 284 -3.48 19.09 -9.18
N LEU A 285 -3.44 18.81 -7.87
CA LEU A 285 -2.93 19.77 -6.88
C LEU A 285 -1.46 20.09 -7.13
N ALA A 286 -0.64 19.09 -7.45
CA ALA A 286 0.77 19.28 -7.74
C ALA A 286 1.00 20.09 -9.01
N GLN A 287 0.17 19.91 -10.04
CA GLN A 287 0.24 20.71 -11.27
C GLN A 287 -0.10 22.19 -11.02
N LYS A 288 -1.10 22.48 -10.16
CA LYS A 288 -1.57 23.84 -9.92
C LYS A 288 -0.76 24.59 -8.86
N PHE A 289 -0.33 23.91 -7.81
CA PHE A 289 0.30 24.52 -6.63
C PHE A 289 1.74 24.06 -6.38
N GLY A 290 2.25 23.10 -7.17
CA GLY A 290 3.56 22.49 -6.98
C GLY A 290 3.54 21.27 -6.05
N ALA A 291 4.63 20.51 -6.08
CA ALA A 291 4.74 19.26 -5.32
C ALA A 291 4.70 19.44 -3.79
N SER A 292 5.28 20.52 -3.26
CA SER A 292 5.34 20.73 -1.81
C SER A 292 3.96 21.00 -1.19
N PRO A 293 3.13 21.94 -1.70
CA PRO A 293 1.77 22.13 -1.20
C PRO A 293 0.87 20.90 -1.38
N ALA A 294 1.01 20.16 -2.48
CA ALA A 294 0.25 18.93 -2.72
C ALA A 294 0.60 17.81 -1.71
N ALA A 295 1.88 17.64 -1.41
CA ALA A 295 2.32 16.73 -0.35
C ALA A 295 1.90 17.21 1.05
N ALA A 296 1.92 18.53 1.30
CA ALA A 296 1.45 19.11 2.56
C ALA A 296 -0.06 18.88 2.76
N PHE A 297 -0.86 18.95 1.69
CA PHE A 297 -2.26 18.56 1.71
C PHE A 297 -2.43 17.09 2.11
N ALA A 298 -1.70 16.16 1.51
CA ALA A 298 -1.73 14.74 1.85
C ALA A 298 -1.39 14.47 3.33
N GLY A 299 -0.34 15.14 3.84
CA GLY A 299 0.04 15.08 5.25
C GLY A 299 -1.02 15.67 6.19
N SER A 300 -1.63 16.79 5.79
CA SER A 300 -2.68 17.48 6.57
C SER A 300 -3.98 16.69 6.65
N VAL A 301 -4.40 16.05 5.56
CA VAL A 301 -5.57 15.15 5.55
C VAL A 301 -5.35 13.98 6.50
N SER A 302 -4.14 13.42 6.50
CA SER A 302 -3.77 12.33 7.41
C SER A 302 -3.76 12.79 8.87
N LEU A 303 -3.30 14.02 9.15
CA LEU A 303 -3.32 14.61 10.49
C LEU A 303 -4.75 14.89 10.97
N ALA A 304 -5.61 15.40 10.11
CA ALA A 304 -7.04 15.60 10.41
C ALA A 304 -7.72 14.27 10.78
N CYS A 305 -7.36 13.18 10.09
CA CYS A 305 -7.81 11.84 10.40
C CYS A 305 -7.35 11.35 11.80
N VAL A 306 -6.13 11.72 12.24
CA VAL A 306 -5.66 11.46 13.62
C VAL A 306 -6.55 12.17 14.64
N CYS A 307 -6.82 13.46 14.44
CA CYS A 307 -7.66 14.26 15.34
C CYS A 307 -9.09 13.71 15.42
N TRP A 308 -9.66 13.34 14.27
CA TRP A 308 -10.99 12.74 14.19
C TRP A 308 -11.08 11.40 14.93
N LEU A 309 -10.10 10.51 14.74
CA LEU A 309 -10.10 9.23 15.42
C LEU A 309 -9.79 9.38 16.92
N GLY A 310 -8.88 10.27 17.27
CA GLY A 310 -8.50 10.55 18.66
C GLY A 310 -9.67 11.05 19.50
N THR A 311 -10.50 11.95 18.94
CA THR A 311 -11.71 12.43 19.63
C THR A 311 -12.75 11.33 19.80
N ARG A 312 -12.93 10.43 18.83
CA ARG A 312 -13.85 9.28 18.95
C ARG A 312 -13.38 8.24 19.96
N LEU A 313 -12.09 7.92 19.99
CA LEU A 313 -11.52 6.97 20.93
C LEU A 313 -11.61 7.47 22.38
N ARG A 314 -11.37 8.78 22.61
CA ARG A 314 -11.59 9.40 23.92
C ARG A 314 -13.06 9.30 24.37
N ARG A 315 -14.02 9.53 23.47
CA ARG A 315 -15.45 9.40 23.78
C ARG A 315 -15.86 7.97 24.15
N LEU A 316 -15.28 6.96 23.50
CA LEU A 316 -15.52 5.55 23.82
C LEU A 316 -14.92 5.16 25.19
N ALA A 317 -13.68 5.55 25.46
CA ALA A 317 -13.04 5.27 26.74
C ALA A 317 -13.77 5.92 27.93
N VAL A 318 -14.34 7.12 27.73
CA VAL A 318 -15.16 7.81 28.74
C VAL A 318 -16.49 7.08 28.97
N ARG A 319 -17.10 6.50 27.93
CA ARG A 319 -18.33 5.70 28.05
C ARG A 319 -18.09 4.37 28.76
N GLU A 320 -17.01 3.67 28.45
CA GLU A 320 -16.62 2.42 29.12
C GLU A 320 -16.32 2.65 30.61
N ARG A 321 -15.63 3.75 30.97
CA ARG A 321 -15.37 4.12 32.37
C ARG A 321 -16.64 4.48 33.15
N ARG A 322 -17.64 5.10 32.49
CA ARG A 322 -18.93 5.43 33.10
C ARG A 322 -19.87 4.23 33.21
N ALA A 323 -19.70 3.20 32.40
CA ALA A 323 -20.47 1.96 32.49
C ALA A 323 -19.89 0.97 33.53
N ALA A 324 -18.64 1.18 33.94
CA ALA A 324 -17.93 0.39 34.96
C ALA A 324 -17.93 1.04 36.36
N ALA A 325 -18.50 2.23 36.49
CA ALA A 325 -18.66 2.99 37.73
C ALA A 325 -20.14 3.06 38.09
#